data_AF-F9XC36-F1
#
_entry.id   AF-F9XC36-F1
#
_cell.length_a   1.000
_cell.length_b   1.000
_cell.length_c   1.000
_cell.angle_alpha   90.00
_cell.angle_beta   90.00
_cell.angle_gamma   90.00
#
_symmetry.space_group_name_H-M   'P 1'
#
loop_
_entity.id
_entity.type
_entity.pdbx_description
1 polymer ?
#
loop_
_entity_poly.entity_id
_entity_poly.type
_entity_poly.pdbx_seq_one_letter_code
_entity_poly.pdbx_strand_id
1 'polypeptide(L)'
;TLAKKIATLQLRLAPLVPLPTGPPHPAFPKTLMAFHLLTEEELDSIAHYYHQSTPGIWTHQYPATMNWDKDFLAAAKPPTAEEIRGMSRRKVGKFIGLVGMETPV
;
A
#
# COMPACT_ATOMS: atom_id res chain seq x y z
N THR A 1 -19.17 6.11 17.11
CA THR A 1 -18.91 5.40 18.37
C THR A 1 -17.74 4.46 18.20
N LEU A 2 -17.10 4.02 19.28
CA LEU A 2 -16.01 3.05 19.24
C LEU A 2 -16.40 1.75 18.53
N ALA A 3 -17.60 1.23 18.82
CA ALA A 3 -18.12 0.01 18.21
C ALA A 3 -18.17 0.08 16.66
N LYS A 4 -18.60 1.22 16.09
CA LYS A 4 -18.59 1.42 14.63
C LYS A 4 -17.17 1.36 14.05
N LYS A 5 -16.18 1.96 14.73
CA LYS A 5 -14.77 1.90 14.30
C LYS A 5 -14.22 0.47 14.34
N ILE A 6 -14.50 -0.27 15.41
CA ILE A 6 -14.09 -1.67 15.54
C ILE A 6 -14.69 -2.50 14.39
N ALA A 7 -15.98 -2.32 14.09
CA ALA A 7 -16.64 -3.01 12.98
C ALA A 7 -15.98 -2.68 11.63
N THR A 8 -15.63 -1.42 11.37
CA THR A 8 -14.86 -1.04 10.18
C THR A 8 -13.50 -1.73 10.13
N LEU A 9 -12.75 -1.73 11.23
CA LEU A 9 -11.42 -2.36 11.29
C LEU A 9 -11.47 -3.88 11.08
N GLN A 10 -12.61 -4.52 11.36
CA GLN A 10 -12.83 -5.95 11.14
C GLN A 10 -13.23 -6.30 9.70
N LEU A 11 -13.47 -5.32 8.81
CA LEU A 11 -13.77 -5.57 7.40
C LEU A 11 -12.65 -6.38 6.76
N ARG A 12 -13.02 -7.46 6.06
CA ARG A 12 -12.08 -8.35 5.36
C ARG A 12 -11.67 -7.76 4.03
N LEU A 13 -10.40 -7.96 3.68
CA LEU A 13 -9.83 -7.57 2.39
C LEU A 13 -9.66 -8.81 1.52
N ALA A 14 -10.02 -8.68 0.24
CA ALA A 14 -9.76 -9.72 -0.74
C ALA A 14 -8.27 -9.70 -1.13
N PRO A 15 -7.60 -10.86 -1.20
CA PRO A 15 -6.18 -10.92 -1.55
C PRO A 15 -5.96 -10.57 -3.02
N LEU A 16 -4.92 -9.78 -3.29
CA LEU A 16 -4.42 -9.56 -4.64
C LEU A 16 -3.53 -10.75 -5.05
N VAL A 17 -3.61 -11.14 -6.32
CA VAL A 17 -2.77 -12.21 -6.90
C VAL A 17 -1.65 -11.56 -7.72
N PRO A 18 -0.39 -12.01 -7.57
CA PRO A 18 0.73 -11.48 -8.36
C PRO A 18 0.65 -11.95 -9.81
N LEU A 19 1.21 -11.14 -10.71
CA LEU A 19 1.40 -11.48 -12.12
C LEU A 19 2.79 -12.07 -12.37
N PRO A 20 2.93 -13.01 -13.33
CA PRO A 20 1.85 -13.60 -14.13
C PRO A 20 1.01 -14.64 -13.36
N THR A 21 1.55 -15.20 -12.27
CA THR A 21 0.89 -16.22 -11.43
C THR A 21 1.63 -16.35 -10.09
N GLY A 22 0.92 -16.71 -9.02
CA GLY A 22 1.50 -17.02 -7.71
C GLY A 22 0.46 -16.93 -6.59
N PRO A 23 0.82 -17.34 -5.36
CA PRO A 23 -0.03 -17.07 -4.20
C PRO A 23 -0.01 -15.57 -3.85
N PRO A 24 -1.02 -15.05 -3.14
CA PRO A 24 -0.94 -13.73 -2.53
C PRO A 24 0.29 -13.60 -1.62
N HIS A 25 0.85 -12.40 -1.54
CA HIS A 25 1.98 -12.12 -0.64
C HIS A 25 1.68 -12.60 0.80
N PRO A 26 2.62 -13.24 1.52
CA PRO A 26 2.37 -13.78 2.86
C PRO A 26 1.86 -12.74 3.89
N ALA A 27 2.37 -11.52 3.79
CA ALA A 27 1.95 -10.39 4.64
C ALA A 27 0.75 -9.60 4.08
N PHE A 28 0.08 -10.08 3.01
CA PHE A 28 -1.08 -9.37 2.48
C PHE A 28 -2.16 -9.24 3.56
N PRO A 29 -2.65 -8.02 3.87
CA PRO A 29 -3.53 -7.81 5.00
C PRO A 29 -4.89 -8.46 4.77
N LYS A 30 -5.35 -9.25 5.74
CA LYS A 30 -6.66 -9.94 5.67
C LYS A 30 -7.83 -9.08 6.12
N THR A 31 -7.55 -8.00 6.84
CA THR A 31 -8.54 -7.03 7.34
C THR A 31 -8.00 -5.61 7.29
N LEU A 32 -8.88 -4.61 7.41
CA LEU A 32 -8.46 -3.21 7.55
C LEU A 32 -7.58 -2.99 8.79
N MET A 33 -7.86 -3.66 9.91
CA MET A 33 -6.99 -3.64 11.08
C MET A 33 -5.58 -4.13 10.75
N ALA A 34 -5.47 -5.29 10.09
CA ALA A 34 -4.18 -5.85 9.73
C ALA A 34 -3.40 -4.91 8.80
N PHE A 35 -4.08 -4.26 7.84
CA PHE A 35 -3.47 -3.25 6.98
C PHE A 35 -2.86 -2.08 7.76
N HIS A 36 -3.57 -1.56 8.78
CA HIS A 36 -3.06 -0.47 9.60
C HIS A 36 -1.87 -0.87 10.48
N LEU A 37 -1.71 -2.16 10.76
CA LEU A 37 -0.62 -2.70 11.56
C LEU A 37 0.61 -3.13 10.76
N LEU A 38 0.56 -3.10 9.41
CA LEU A 38 1.72 -3.47 8.58
C LEU A 38 2.95 -2.65 8.95
N THR A 39 4.10 -3.31 9.10
CA THR A 39 5.39 -2.64 9.32
C THR A 39 5.88 -1.98 8.03
N GLU A 40 6.93 -1.16 8.14
CA GLU A 40 7.59 -0.56 6.98
C GLU A 40 8.19 -1.64 6.06
N GLU A 41 8.89 -2.62 6.64
CA GLU A 41 9.44 -3.76 5.90
C GLU A 41 8.36 -4.57 5.17
N GLU A 42 7.18 -4.75 5.77
CA GLU A 42 6.07 -5.44 5.12
C GLU A 42 5.47 -4.63 3.97
N LEU A 43 5.36 -3.30 4.11
CA LEU A 43 4.90 -2.42 3.03
C LEU A 43 5.86 -2.47 1.83
N ASP A 44 7.16 -2.39 2.09
CA ASP A 44 8.20 -2.44 1.05
C ASP A 44 8.26 -3.82 0.38
N SER A 45 8.16 -4.88 1.17
CA SER A 45 8.10 -6.26 0.67
C SER A 45 6.88 -6.48 -0.24
N ILE A 46 5.69 -5.98 0.16
CA ILE A 46 4.49 -6.00 -0.67
C ILE A 46 4.72 -5.22 -1.98
N ALA A 47 5.27 -4.01 -1.90
CA ALA A 47 5.53 -3.19 -3.09
C ALA A 47 6.50 -3.88 -4.06
N HIS A 48 7.52 -4.55 -3.55
CA HIS A 48 8.46 -5.32 -4.38
C HIS A 48 7.80 -6.53 -5.02
N TYR A 49 7.04 -7.31 -4.24
CA TYR A 49 6.37 -8.52 -4.72
C TYR A 49 5.40 -8.26 -5.88
N TYR A 50 4.70 -7.12 -5.85
CA TYR A 50 3.77 -6.72 -6.91
C TYR A 50 4.38 -5.79 -7.97
N HIS A 51 5.71 -5.80 -8.13
CA HIS A 51 6.42 -5.04 -9.17
C HIS A 51 6.16 -3.52 -9.10
N GLN A 52 5.90 -2.98 -7.91
CA GLN A 52 5.62 -1.57 -7.70
C GLN A 52 6.85 -0.80 -7.21
N SER A 53 7.80 -1.42 -6.49
CA SER A 53 9.04 -0.74 -6.05
C SER A 53 10.09 -0.64 -7.15
N THR A 54 10.24 -1.69 -7.97
CA THR A 54 11.10 -1.71 -9.16
C THR A 54 10.24 -1.98 -10.38
N PRO A 55 9.78 -0.93 -11.09
CA PRO A 55 8.88 -1.09 -12.22
C PRO A 55 9.45 -1.97 -13.34
N GLY A 56 8.61 -2.80 -13.93
CA GLY A 56 8.92 -3.69 -15.05
C GLY A 56 7.70 -3.97 -15.90
N ILE A 57 7.74 -5.04 -16.70
CA ILE A 57 6.69 -5.37 -17.69
C ILE A 57 5.30 -5.60 -17.08
N TRP A 58 5.22 -5.97 -15.79
CA TRP A 58 3.98 -6.28 -15.09
C TRP A 58 3.38 -5.10 -14.33
N THR A 59 4.16 -4.02 -14.08
CA THR A 59 3.76 -2.93 -13.17
C THR A 59 2.44 -2.29 -13.55
N HIS A 60 2.24 -2.03 -14.84
CA HIS A 60 1.05 -1.37 -15.38
C HIS A 60 -0.08 -2.35 -15.73
N GLN A 61 0.09 -3.65 -15.47
CA GLN A 61 -0.94 -4.67 -15.71
C GLN A 61 -1.81 -4.92 -14.48
N TYR A 62 -1.46 -4.36 -13.32
CA TYR A 62 -2.34 -4.34 -12.16
C TYR A 62 -3.42 -3.25 -12.31
N PRO A 63 -4.59 -3.40 -11.64
CA PRO A 63 -5.69 -2.44 -11.74
C PRO A 63 -5.33 -1.01 -11.28
N ALA A 64 -4.33 -0.89 -10.41
CA ALA A 64 -3.78 0.36 -9.94
C ALA A 64 -2.25 0.26 -9.86
N THR A 65 -1.57 1.40 -9.87
CA THR A 65 -0.12 1.50 -9.64
C THR A 65 0.15 2.40 -8.44
N MET A 66 1.25 2.13 -7.73
CA MET A 66 1.63 2.95 -6.57
C MET A 66 2.08 4.35 -6.97
N ASN A 67 2.62 4.55 -8.19
CA ASN A 67 3.08 5.84 -8.73
C ASN A 67 3.79 6.68 -7.65
N TRP A 68 4.97 6.20 -7.23
CA TRP A 68 5.78 6.87 -6.21
C TRP A 68 5.94 8.35 -6.54
N ASP A 69 5.67 9.18 -5.54
CA ASP A 69 5.65 10.62 -5.72
C ASP A 69 7.09 11.14 -5.72
N LYS A 70 7.67 11.20 -6.92
CA LYS A 70 9.06 11.64 -7.11
C LYS A 70 9.24 13.09 -6.69
N ASP A 71 8.22 13.92 -6.86
CA ASP A 71 8.27 15.34 -6.51
C ASP A 71 8.26 15.52 -4.99
N PHE A 72 7.44 14.74 -4.27
CA PHE A 72 7.48 14.67 -2.80
C PHE A 72 8.85 14.23 -2.27
N LEU A 73 9.46 13.21 -2.88
CA LEU A 73 10.78 12.71 -2.48
C LEU A 73 11.92 13.66 -2.86
N ALA A 74 11.76 14.44 -3.94
CA ALA A 74 12.73 15.42 -4.43
C ALA A 74 12.48 16.85 -3.91
N ALA A 75 11.54 17.02 -2.97
CA ALA A 75 11.18 18.32 -2.44
C ALA A 75 12.40 19.04 -1.81
N ALA A 76 12.43 20.37 -1.92
CA ALA A 76 13.54 21.21 -1.43
C ALA A 76 13.85 20.98 0.06
N LYS A 77 12.82 20.65 0.85
CA LYS A 77 12.96 20.08 2.18
C LYS A 77 12.71 18.57 2.07
N PRO A 78 13.69 17.72 2.39
CA PRO A 78 13.47 16.28 2.34
C PRO A 78 12.40 15.89 3.37
N PRO A 79 11.47 14.99 3.02
CA PRO A 79 10.45 14.52 3.95
C PRO A 79 11.10 13.73 5.09
N THR A 80 10.47 13.80 6.26
CA THR A 80 10.84 12.99 7.41
C THR A 80 10.51 11.52 7.16
N ALA A 81 11.16 10.62 7.91
CA ALA A 81 10.87 9.19 7.83
C ALA A 81 9.39 8.85 8.11
N GLU A 82 8.75 9.60 9.02
CA GLU A 82 7.32 9.43 9.32
C GLU A 82 6.41 9.82 8.15
N GLU A 83 6.73 10.91 7.45
CA GLU A 83 5.99 11.35 6.26
C GLU A 83 6.17 10.35 5.10
N ILE A 84 7.40 9.84 4.90
CA ILE A 84 7.69 8.78 3.92
C ILE A 84 6.87 7.52 4.24
N ARG A 85 6.91 7.04 5.49
CA ARG A 85 6.13 5.88 5.93
C ARG A 85 4.62 6.08 5.74
N GLY A 86 4.13 7.28 6.06
CA GLY A 86 2.73 7.66 5.84
C GLY A 86 2.35 7.62 4.36
N MET A 87 3.21 8.13 3.48
CA MET A 87 3.03 8.07 2.03
C MET A 87 3.05 6.62 1.53
N SER A 88 4.05 5.81 1.91
CA SER A 88 4.16 4.41 1.48
C SER A 88 2.90 3.63 1.81
N ARG A 89 2.36 3.78 3.02
CA ARG A 89 1.10 3.14 3.42
C ARG A 89 -0.08 3.59 2.56
N ARG A 90 -0.19 4.89 2.25
CA ARG A 90 -1.26 5.41 1.36
C ARG A 90 -1.14 4.85 -0.06
N LYS A 91 0.07 4.81 -0.63
CA LYS A 91 0.29 4.24 -1.96
C LYS A 91 -0.07 2.75 -2.01
N VAL A 92 0.35 1.97 -0.99
CA VAL A 92 -0.02 0.56 -0.86
C VAL A 92 -1.53 0.39 -0.68
N GLY A 93 -2.16 1.18 0.18
CA GLY A 93 -3.60 1.17 0.41
C GLY A 93 -4.40 1.41 -0.87
N LYS A 94 -4.01 2.43 -1.65
CA LYS A 94 -4.61 2.72 -2.95
C LYS A 94 -4.41 1.57 -3.94
N PHE A 95 -3.21 1.00 -3.99
CA PHE A 95 -2.86 -0.12 -4.87
C PHE A 95 -3.72 -1.36 -4.61
N ILE A 96 -4.01 -1.68 -3.35
CA ILE A 96 -4.87 -2.83 -2.97
C ILE A 96 -6.37 -2.50 -2.98
N GLY A 97 -6.76 -1.31 -3.46
CA GLY A 97 -8.17 -0.93 -3.67
C GLY A 97 -8.87 -0.23 -2.50
N LEU A 98 -8.13 0.32 -1.53
CA LEU A 98 -8.74 1.10 -0.45
C LEU A 98 -9.08 2.53 -0.91
N VAL A 99 -10.23 3.03 -0.45
CA VAL A 99 -10.72 4.39 -0.70
C VAL A 99 -10.20 5.35 0.39
N GLY A 100 -9.98 6.62 0.05
CA GLY A 100 -9.50 7.62 1.01
C GLY A 100 -7.98 7.56 1.26
N MET A 101 -7.23 7.03 0.30
CA MET A 101 -5.77 6.85 0.36
C MET A 101 -5.02 7.89 -0.48
N GLU A 102 -5.60 9.08 -0.66
CA GLU A 102 -4.97 10.16 -1.39
C GLU A 102 -3.73 10.67 -0.64
N THR A 103 -2.64 10.88 -1.36
CA THR A 103 -1.47 11.59 -0.83
C THR A 103 -1.78 13.09 -0.80
N PRO A 104 -1.63 13.77 0.35
CA PRO A 104 -1.82 15.22 0.41
C PRO A 104 -0.84 15.91 -0.54
N VAL A 105 -1.31 16.96 -1.22
CA VAL A 105 -0.50 17.90 -2.01
C VAL A 105 0.12 18.98 -1.13
#